data_AF-A0A2V2G3C1-F1
#
_entry.id   AF-A0A2V2G3C1-F1
#
_cell.length_a   1.000
_cell.length_b   1.000
_cell.length_c   1.000
_cell.angle_alpha   90.00
_cell.angle_beta   90.00
_cell.angle_gamma   90.00
#
_symmetry.space_group_name_H-M   'P 1'
#
loop_
_entity.id
_entity.type
_entity.pdbx_description
1 polymer ?
#
loop_
_entity_poly.entity_id
_entity_poly.type
_entity_poly.pdbx_seq_one_letter_code
_entity_poly.pdbx_strand_id
1 'polypeptide(L)'
;KAADKITASLCSICDSFIATEPRNERKLSAELLAQMIEKNGRSCIIEKEPIAALAKAREKIEKENFEVLLIAGSLYLIGEIRGILFEGRD
;
A
#
# COMPACT_ATOMS: atom_id res chain seq x y z
N LYS A 1 -16.97 4.08 -4.33
CA LYS A 1 -17.01 5.20 -5.31
C LYS A 1 -15.70 5.99 -5.38
N ALA A 2 -15.19 6.57 -4.28
CA ALA A 2 -13.91 7.28 -4.30
C ALA A 2 -12.69 6.33 -4.29
N ALA A 3 -12.72 5.31 -3.42
CA ALA A 3 -11.69 4.27 -3.38
C ALA A 3 -11.52 3.59 -4.74
N ASP A 4 -12.61 3.21 -5.42
CA ASP A 4 -12.54 2.59 -6.76
C ASP A 4 -11.79 3.46 -7.78
N LYS A 5 -12.06 4.76 -7.78
CA LYS A 5 -11.41 5.70 -8.71
C LYS A 5 -9.93 5.86 -8.39
N ILE A 6 -9.58 5.99 -7.10
CA ILE A 6 -8.18 6.08 -6.65
C ILE A 6 -7.43 4.79 -7.02
N THR A 7 -8.00 3.63 -6.70
CA THR A 7 -7.43 2.33 -7.05
C THR A 7 -7.22 2.20 -8.55
N ALA A 8 -8.20 2.57 -9.38
CA ALA A 8 -8.07 2.52 -10.83
C ALA A 8 -6.94 3.44 -11.35
N SER A 9 -6.84 4.67 -10.82
CA SER A 9 -5.74 5.58 -11.16
C SER A 9 -4.38 5.00 -10.79
N LEU A 10 -4.23 4.41 -9.60
CA LEU A 10 -2.97 3.79 -9.18
C LEU A 10 -2.64 2.55 -10.04
N CYS A 11 -3.64 1.71 -10.34
CA CYS A 11 -3.48 0.53 -11.21
C CYS A 11 -3.04 0.89 -12.64
N SER A 12 -3.29 2.12 -13.09
CA SER A 12 -2.85 2.59 -14.41
C SER A 12 -1.36 2.91 -14.48
N ILE A 13 -0.69 3.12 -13.33
CA ILE A 13 0.72 3.55 -13.26
C ILE A 13 1.62 2.62 -12.44
N CYS A 14 1.06 1.67 -11.69
CA CYS A 14 1.82 0.70 -10.90
C CYS A 14 1.46 -0.74 -11.29
N ASP A 15 2.46 -1.62 -11.27
CA ASP A 15 2.33 -3.02 -11.68
C ASP A 15 2.18 -3.99 -10.50
N SER A 16 2.70 -3.63 -9.33
CA SER A 16 2.69 -4.46 -8.11
C SER A 16 2.20 -3.66 -6.92
N PHE A 17 1.37 -4.29 -6.09
CA PHE A 17 0.74 -3.64 -4.94
C PHE A 17 0.93 -4.44 -3.66
N ILE A 18 0.98 -3.72 -2.55
CA ILE A 18 0.81 -4.28 -1.20
C ILE A 18 -0.33 -3.50 -0.54
N ALA A 19 -1.42 -4.18 -0.21
CA ALA A 19 -2.54 -3.61 0.53
C ALA A 19 -2.29 -3.76 2.04
N THR A 20 -2.44 -2.66 2.77
CA THR A 20 -2.19 -2.59 4.22
C THR A 20 -3.26 -1.76 4.94
N GLU A 21 -3.23 -1.78 6.26
CA GLU A 21 -4.28 -1.22 7.10
C GLU A 21 -3.71 -0.15 8.06
N PRO A 22 -3.92 1.15 7.78
CA PRO A 22 -3.50 2.19 8.72
C PRO A 22 -4.28 2.10 10.03
N ARG A 23 -3.70 2.61 11.14
CA ARG A 23 -4.39 2.70 12.43
C ARG A 23 -5.53 3.73 12.41
N ASN A 24 -6.68 3.34 11.85
CA ASN A 24 -7.87 4.16 11.71
C ASN A 24 -9.13 3.29 11.71
N GLU A 25 -10.14 3.64 12.51
CA GLU A 25 -11.40 2.88 12.60
C GLU A 25 -12.22 2.89 11.29
N ARG A 26 -11.99 3.86 10.42
CA ARG A 26 -12.66 4.00 9.11
C ARG A 26 -11.83 3.42 7.96
N LYS A 27 -10.80 2.62 8.26
CA LYS A 27 -9.96 1.99 7.23
C LYS A 27 -10.77 1.02 6.37
N LEU A 28 -10.39 0.93 5.10
CA LEU A 28 -10.79 -0.20 4.26
C LEU A 28 -9.93 -1.40 4.67
N SER A 29 -10.50 -2.60 4.72
CA SER A 29 -9.68 -3.79 4.97
C SER A 29 -8.71 -4.05 3.82
N ALA A 30 -7.54 -4.60 4.14
CA ALA A 30 -6.54 -4.92 3.12
C ALA A 30 -7.08 -5.95 2.12
N GLU A 31 -7.91 -6.90 2.57
CA GLU A 31 -8.57 -7.87 1.69
C GLU A 31 -9.46 -7.21 0.65
N LEU A 32 -10.29 -6.26 1.07
CA LEU A 32 -11.22 -5.59 0.16
C LEU A 32 -10.45 -4.69 -0.82
N LEU A 33 -9.40 -4.01 -0.36
CA LEU A 33 -8.52 -3.25 -1.25
C LEU A 33 -7.81 -4.15 -2.27
N ALA A 34 -7.31 -5.31 -1.84
CA ALA A 34 -6.68 -6.29 -2.72
C ALA A 34 -7.66 -6.78 -3.80
N GLN A 35 -8.89 -7.14 -3.41
CA GLN A 35 -9.95 -7.51 -4.36
C GLN A 35 -10.23 -6.41 -5.38
N MET A 36 -10.22 -5.14 -4.96
CA MET A 36 -10.40 -4.00 -5.87
C MET A 36 -9.22 -3.87 -6.85
N ILE A 37 -7.99 -4.08 -6.40
CA ILE A 37 -6.77 -4.02 -7.23
C ILE A 37 -6.76 -5.19 -8.24
N GLU A 38 -7.09 -6.40 -7.78
CA GLU A 38 -7.18 -7.60 -8.62
C GLU A 38 -8.27 -7.47 -9.68
N LYS A 39 -9.42 -6.88 -9.32
CA LYS A 39 -10.48 -6.56 -10.29
C LYS A 39 -10.04 -5.58 -11.38
N ASN A 40 -9.01 -4.76 -11.11
CA ASN A 40 -8.38 -3.88 -12.10
C ASN A 40 -7.20 -4.55 -12.83
N GLY A 41 -7.03 -5.88 -12.70
CA GLY A 41 -6.03 -6.65 -13.43
C GLY A 41 -4.61 -6.55 -12.89
N ARG A 42 -4.44 -6.12 -11.63
CA ARG A 42 -3.14 -5.98 -10.97
C ARG A 42 -2.97 -6.98 -9.83
N SER A 43 -1.73 -7.41 -9.59
CA SER A 43 -1.43 -8.30 -8.46
C SER A 43 -1.35 -7.50 -7.15
N CYS A 44 -1.84 -8.07 -6.07
CA CYS A 44 -1.80 -7.45 -4.76
C CYS A 44 -1.40 -8.45 -3.67
N ILE A 45 -0.43 -8.07 -2.84
CA ILE A 45 -0.09 -8.80 -1.61
C ILE A 45 -0.87 -8.17 -0.47
N ILE A 46 -1.48 -9.00 0.38
CA ILE A 46 -2.13 -8.55 1.60
C ILE A 46 -1.09 -8.57 2.73
N GLU A 47 -0.84 -7.42 3.35
CA GLU A 47 -0.04 -7.28 4.57
C GLU A 47 -0.66 -6.21 5.46
N LYS A 48 -1.35 -6.65 6.52
CA LYS A 48 -2.20 -5.75 7.32
C LYS A 48 -1.39 -4.74 8.13
N GLU A 49 -0.19 -5.10 8.56
CA GLU A 49 0.64 -4.24 9.39
C GLU A 49 1.49 -3.30 8.50
N PRO A 50 1.33 -1.97 8.60
CA PRO A 50 2.03 -1.03 7.71
C PRO A 50 3.56 -1.15 7.75
N ILE A 51 4.13 -1.43 8.92
CA ILE A 51 5.58 -1.65 9.07
C ILE A 51 6.05 -2.90 8.32
N ALA A 52 5.27 -3.99 8.39
CA ALA A 52 5.57 -5.22 7.66
C ALA A 52 5.37 -5.03 6.15
N ALA A 53 4.37 -4.24 5.74
CA ALA A 53 4.14 -3.90 4.34
C ALA A 53 5.31 -3.10 3.75
N LEU A 54 5.84 -2.14 4.52
CA LEU A 54 7.03 -1.37 4.14
C LEU A 54 8.27 -2.26 4.00
N ALA A 55 8.49 -3.19 4.93
CA ALA A 55 9.60 -4.14 4.87
C ALA A 55 9.52 -5.02 3.61
N LYS A 56 8.33 -5.57 3.32
CA LYS A 56 8.07 -6.35 2.10
C LYS A 56 8.28 -5.50 0.83
N ALA A 57 7.85 -4.25 0.83
CA ALA A 57 8.04 -3.36 -0.31
C ALA A 57 9.54 -3.14 -0.60
N ARG A 58 10.35 -2.92 0.45
CA ARG A 58 11.82 -2.77 0.33
C ARG A 58 12.47 -4.04 -0.20
N GLU A 59 12.10 -5.20 0.33
CA GLU A 59 12.58 -6.49 -0.16
C GLU A 59 12.27 -6.69 -1.66
N LYS A 60 11.05 -6.34 -2.10
CA LYS A 60 10.66 -6.42 -3.50
C LYS A 60 11.47 -5.45 -4.38
N ILE A 61 11.72 -4.22 -3.92
CA ILE A 61 12.54 -3.26 -4.66
C ILE A 61 13.94 -3.83 -4.92
N GLU A 62 14.57 -4.42 -3.91
CA GLU A 62 15.91 -5.00 -4.03
C GLU A 62 15.93 -6.24 -4.93
N LYS A 63 14.91 -7.11 -4.85
CA LYS A 63 14.89 -8.39 -5.58
C LYS A 63 14.36 -8.28 -7.01
N GLU A 64 13.41 -7.38 -7.25
CA GLU A 64 12.68 -7.26 -8.51
C GLU A 64 13.03 -5.95 -9.26
N ASN A 65 13.98 -5.17 -8.74
CA ASN A 65 14.55 -3.98 -9.38
C ASN A 65 13.50 -2.90 -9.70
N PHE A 66 12.57 -2.65 -8.76
CA PHE A 66 11.62 -1.55 -8.87
C PHE A 66 12.32 -0.19 -8.67
N GLU A 67 11.97 0.81 -9.49
CA GLU A 67 12.58 2.15 -9.40
C GLU A 67 11.90 3.07 -8.39
N VAL A 68 10.62 2.82 -8.08
CA VAL A 68 9.78 3.73 -7.28
C VAL A 68 8.95 2.95 -6.26
N LEU A 69 8.97 3.41 -5.01
CA LEU A 69 8.02 3.03 -3.97
C LEU A 69 6.98 4.13 -3.78
N LEU A 70 5.71 3.83 -4.06
CA LEU A 70 4.61 4.76 -3.82
C LEU A 70 3.81 4.38 -2.58
N ILE A 71 3.74 5.29 -1.61
CA ILE A 71 2.89 5.17 -0.43
C ILE A 71 1.68 6.10 -0.61
N ALA A 72 0.49 5.52 -0.70
CA ALA A 72 -0.71 6.25 -1.10
C ALA A 72 -1.98 5.74 -0.42
N GLY A 73 -3.11 6.39 -0.72
CA GLY A 73 -4.45 5.97 -0.30
C GLY A 73 -4.93 6.55 1.04
N SER A 74 -4.03 6.90 1.97
CA SER A 74 -4.42 7.46 3.27
C SER A 74 -3.36 8.39 3.86
N LEU A 75 -3.79 9.56 4.34
CA LEU A 75 -2.93 10.47 5.10
C LEU A 75 -2.46 9.85 6.43
N TYR A 76 -3.28 8.98 7.04
CA TYR A 76 -2.89 8.24 8.25
C TYR A 76 -1.76 7.26 7.95
N LEU A 77 -1.88 6.51 6.85
CA LEU A 77 -0.82 5.60 6.40
C LEU A 77 0.48 6.35 6.10
N ILE A 78 0.39 7.44 5.34
CA ILE A 78 1.57 8.27 5.00
C ILE A 78 2.21 8.83 6.28
N GLY A 79 1.40 9.30 7.24
CA GLY A 79 1.90 9.80 8.52
C GLY A 79 2.61 8.73 9.34
N GLU A 80 2.06 7.52 9.39
CA GLU A 80 2.63 6.36 10.07
C GLU A 80 3.96 5.95 9.46
N ILE A 81 4.00 5.72 8.14
CA ILE A 81 5.25 5.35 7.46
C ILE A 81 6.29 6.47 7.55
N ARG A 82 5.90 7.74 7.45
CA ARG A 82 6.84 8.85 7.66
C ARG A 82 7.44 8.82 9.07
N GLY A 83 6.63 8.50 10.09
CA GLY A 83 7.11 8.31 11.47
C GLY A 83 8.14 7.18 11.60
N ILE A 84 7.87 6.04 10.96
CA ILE A 84 8.81 4.91 10.91
C ILE A 84 10.13 5.32 10.23
N LEU A 85 10.04 5.97 9.07
CA LEU A 85 11.22 6.27 8.23
C LEU A 85 12.14 7.36 8.78
N PHE A 86 11.57 8.38 9.44
CA PHE A 86 12.33 9.60 9.75
C PHE A 86 12.35 9.93 11.25
N GLU A 87 11.53 9.26 12.06
CA GLU A 87 11.39 9.56 13.49
C GLU A 87 11.63 8.34 14.38
N GLY A 88 11.89 7.15 13.81
CA GLY A 88 12.18 5.91 14.55
C GLY A 88 10.99 5.42 15.40
N ARG A 89 9.76 5.68 14.95
CA ARG A 89 8.53 5.24 15.63
C ARG A 89 8.04 3.95 14.99
N ASP A 90 8.20 2.83 15.68
CA ASP A 90 7.65 1.51 15.33
C ASP A 90 6.41 1.18 16.17
#